data_AF-A0AAW3WHM6-F1
#
_entry.id   AF-A0AAW3WHM6-F1
#
_cell.length_a   1.000
_cell.length_b   1.000
_cell.length_c   1.000
_cell.angle_alpha   90.00
_cell.angle_beta   90.00
_cell.angle_gamma   90.00
#
_symmetry.space_group_name_H-M   'P 1'
#
loop_
_entity.id
_entity.type
_entity.pdbx_description
1 polymer ?
#
loop_
_entity_poly.entity_id
_entity_poly.type
_entity_poly.pdbx_seq_one_letter_code
_entity_poly.pdbx_strand_id
1 'polypeptide(L)'
;MVKGRKPQDYVDYAKQDAEEIVREDLLLTMSENLNKVTKRLEDFGLVILKDENGEYVARGNRNIKINGENIKPLLANEVTKHLNINVLNGVNAIEYIVEDNEIVGAYAASVHEDIFYVIEAKAVICATGGAAGLYKPNNPGFSRHKMWYSPFNTGAGFAMGIKAGAEMTTFEMRFIALRCKDTISPTGTLAQGVGAEQVNALGEEYQYKYGNTTAQRVYGTVKETLEGRGPCYLKTEGITKKQDEDLMKAYLNMSPSQTLKWIENGKGPSEDNVEIEGTEPYIVGGHTASGYWVDTDRSTTIKGLYAAGDVAGGCPQKYVTGALVAASINATLYENWTDVSGFLMADPRIVQNPKPISKITYSELRELSYMGASVLHEDAIFPVREIGIPINIKNTNKPQDEGTFIVKDTDGSMKPTTVTGIAGKKDFTVISIAKASMNSELGFCRKLLSILEQHNISFENMPSGIDTVCLV
;
A
#
# COMPACT_ATOMS: atom_id res chain seq x y z
N MET A 1 -5.02 -16.32 5.31
CA MET A 1 -5.79 -15.85 6.48
C MET A 1 -7.17 -16.48 6.56
N VAL A 2 -7.93 -16.58 5.46
CA VAL A 2 -9.12 -17.46 5.44
C VAL A 2 -8.63 -18.91 5.37
N LYS A 3 -8.97 -19.74 6.36
CA LYS A 3 -8.50 -21.13 6.45
C LYS A 3 -8.92 -21.92 5.20
N GLY A 4 -7.99 -22.74 4.70
CA GLY A 4 -8.23 -23.63 3.55
C GLY A 4 -8.25 -22.97 2.17
N ARG A 5 -7.98 -21.66 2.06
CA ARG A 5 -7.96 -20.94 0.78
C ARG A 5 -6.54 -20.70 0.28
N LYS A 6 -6.34 -20.87 -1.03
CA LYS A 6 -5.08 -20.66 -1.76
C LYS A 6 -5.19 -19.41 -2.65
N PRO A 7 -4.05 -18.80 -3.05
CA PRO A 7 -4.06 -17.69 -4.02
C PRO A 7 -4.84 -18.00 -5.30
N GLN A 8 -4.74 -19.23 -5.82
CA GLN A 8 -5.48 -19.66 -7.01
C GLN A 8 -7.01 -19.55 -6.85
N ASP A 9 -7.56 -19.82 -5.66
CA ASP A 9 -9.00 -19.68 -5.41
C ASP A 9 -9.48 -18.24 -5.62
N TYR A 10 -8.58 -17.26 -5.43
CA TYR A 10 -8.86 -15.85 -5.65
C TYR A 10 -8.81 -15.50 -7.14
N VAL A 11 -7.83 -16.05 -7.87
CA VAL A 11 -7.69 -15.92 -9.32
C VAL A 11 -8.93 -16.48 -10.01
N ASP A 12 -9.32 -17.72 -9.71
CA ASP A 12 -10.47 -18.39 -10.34
C ASP A 12 -11.77 -17.61 -10.11
N TYR A 13 -11.94 -17.06 -8.91
CA TYR A 13 -13.06 -16.17 -8.61
C TYR A 13 -13.04 -14.89 -9.47
N ALA A 14 -11.91 -14.18 -9.49
CA ALA A 14 -11.82 -12.91 -10.18
C ALA A 14 -11.98 -13.08 -11.70
N LYS A 15 -11.49 -14.19 -12.25
CA LYS A 15 -11.73 -14.61 -13.64
C LYS A 15 -13.21 -14.80 -13.90
N GLN A 16 -13.89 -15.59 -13.07
CA GLN A 16 -15.32 -15.86 -13.22
C GLN A 16 -16.17 -14.58 -13.13
N ASP A 17 -15.89 -13.68 -12.17
CA ASP A 17 -16.66 -12.43 -11.99
C ASP A 17 -16.43 -11.44 -13.14
N ALA A 18 -15.29 -11.55 -13.84
CA ALA A 18 -14.90 -10.71 -14.95
C ALA A 18 -15.05 -11.38 -16.32
N GLU A 19 -15.80 -12.49 -16.41
CA GLU A 19 -16.06 -13.22 -17.67
C GLU A 19 -14.76 -13.60 -18.41
N GLU A 20 -13.74 -14.05 -17.67
CA GLU A 20 -12.40 -14.44 -18.15
C GLU A 20 -11.54 -13.29 -18.73
N ILE A 21 -12.01 -12.04 -18.71
CA ILE A 21 -11.28 -10.87 -19.24
C ILE A 21 -10.41 -10.24 -18.15
N VAL A 22 -9.37 -10.96 -17.74
CA VAL A 22 -8.41 -10.53 -16.70
C VAL A 22 -6.98 -11.02 -16.97
N ARG A 23 -6.01 -10.43 -16.28
CA ARG A 23 -4.61 -10.88 -16.24
C ARG A 23 -4.38 -11.77 -15.03
N GLU A 24 -4.38 -13.07 -15.26
CA GLU A 24 -4.22 -14.10 -14.22
C GLU A 24 -2.89 -14.01 -13.48
N ASP A 25 -1.81 -13.68 -14.20
CA ASP A 25 -0.48 -13.47 -13.66
C ASP A 25 -0.44 -12.29 -12.66
N LEU A 26 -1.15 -11.21 -12.97
CA LEU A 26 -1.28 -10.07 -12.06
C LEU A 26 -2.13 -10.43 -10.83
N LEU A 27 -3.23 -11.17 -11.03
CA LEU A 27 -4.09 -11.65 -9.94
C LEU A 27 -3.33 -12.61 -9.01
N LEU A 28 -2.53 -13.52 -9.55
CA LEU A 28 -1.77 -14.50 -8.78
C LEU A 28 -0.69 -13.82 -7.93
N THR A 29 0.17 -13.00 -8.55
CA THR A 29 1.24 -12.25 -7.86
C THR A 29 0.69 -11.32 -6.77
N MET A 30 -0.49 -10.72 -6.99
CA MET A 30 -1.20 -9.97 -5.95
C MET A 30 -1.68 -10.88 -4.82
N SER A 31 -2.36 -11.98 -5.16
CA SER A 31 -3.03 -12.87 -4.20
C SER A 31 -2.05 -13.57 -3.26
N GLU A 32 -0.85 -13.88 -3.72
CA GLU A 32 0.25 -14.44 -2.91
C GLU A 32 0.68 -13.50 -1.76
N ASN A 33 0.49 -12.19 -1.93
CA ASN A 33 0.98 -11.16 -1.00
C ASN A 33 -0.12 -10.55 -0.11
N LEU A 34 -1.41 -10.80 -0.38
CA LEU A 34 -2.53 -10.21 0.37
C LEU A 34 -2.45 -10.49 1.88
N ASN A 35 -2.06 -11.71 2.25
CA ASN A 35 -1.93 -12.11 3.66
C ASN A 35 -0.82 -11.32 4.38
N LYS A 36 0.31 -11.09 3.71
CA LYS A 36 1.46 -10.34 4.25
C LYS A 36 1.10 -8.88 4.52
N VAL A 37 0.45 -8.21 3.56
CA VAL A 37 0.04 -6.81 3.72
C VAL A 37 -1.02 -6.66 4.81
N THR A 38 -1.94 -7.60 4.93
CA THR A 38 -2.96 -7.54 5.99
C THR A 38 -2.34 -7.71 7.38
N LYS A 39 -1.36 -8.61 7.53
CA LYS A 39 -0.60 -8.72 8.78
C LYS A 39 0.11 -7.40 9.10
N ARG A 40 0.74 -6.77 8.09
CA ARG A 40 1.41 -5.47 8.27
C ARG A 40 0.45 -4.36 8.70
N LEU A 41 -0.77 -4.34 8.17
CA LEU A 41 -1.81 -3.40 8.62
C LEU A 41 -2.18 -3.64 10.10
N GLU A 42 -2.29 -4.91 10.52
CA GLU A 42 -2.50 -5.25 11.94
C GLU A 42 -1.32 -4.77 12.81
N ASP A 43 -0.08 -4.96 12.35
CA ASP A 43 1.13 -4.53 13.05
C ASP A 43 1.22 -3.00 13.18
N PHE A 44 0.69 -2.26 12.20
CA PHE A 44 0.51 -0.80 12.29
C PHE A 44 -0.56 -0.36 13.29
N GLY A 45 -1.36 -1.30 13.81
CA GLY A 45 -2.40 -1.05 14.81
C GLY A 45 -3.83 -1.14 14.28
N LEU A 46 -4.05 -1.64 13.05
CA LEU A 46 -5.40 -1.88 12.55
C LEU A 46 -6.07 -3.00 13.36
N VAL A 47 -7.22 -2.70 13.96
CA VAL A 47 -7.97 -3.69 14.73
C VAL A 47 -8.69 -4.64 13.77
N ILE A 48 -8.20 -5.88 13.70
CA ILE A 48 -8.84 -6.98 12.97
C ILE A 48 -9.62 -7.83 13.97
N LEU A 49 -10.91 -8.10 13.69
CA LEU A 49 -11.74 -8.87 14.60
C LEU A 49 -11.25 -10.31 14.66
N LYS A 50 -11.12 -10.83 15.89
CA LYS A 50 -10.74 -12.21 16.18
C LYS A 50 -11.84 -12.91 16.98
N ASP A 51 -11.97 -14.21 16.79
CA ASP A 51 -12.85 -15.06 17.60
C ASP A 51 -12.21 -15.40 18.95
N GLU A 52 -12.91 -16.19 19.76
CA GLU A 52 -12.46 -16.64 21.08
C GLU A 52 -11.15 -17.46 21.04
N ASN A 53 -10.79 -18.02 19.89
CA ASN A 53 -9.56 -18.77 19.67
C ASN A 53 -8.41 -17.89 19.14
N GLY A 54 -8.65 -16.57 18.98
CA GLY A 54 -7.67 -15.63 18.43
C GLY A 54 -7.56 -15.68 16.89
N GLU A 55 -8.47 -16.37 16.21
CA GLU A 55 -8.47 -16.51 14.75
C GLU A 55 -9.25 -15.38 14.10
N TYR A 56 -8.84 -14.92 12.91
CA TYR A 56 -9.53 -13.83 12.23
C TYR A 56 -10.97 -14.19 11.85
N VAL A 57 -11.91 -13.31 12.20
CA VAL A 57 -13.32 -13.48 11.87
C VAL A 57 -13.55 -13.20 10.39
N ALA A 58 -13.88 -14.24 9.63
CA ALA A 58 -14.18 -14.12 8.22
C ALA A 58 -15.53 -13.42 7.95
N ARG A 59 -15.64 -12.75 6.80
CA ARG A 59 -16.89 -12.30 6.18
C ARG A 59 -16.96 -12.94 4.80
N GLY A 60 -17.68 -14.06 4.71
CA GLY A 60 -17.67 -14.92 3.52
C GLY A 60 -16.30 -15.56 3.30
N ASN A 61 -16.01 -15.95 2.05
CA ASN A 61 -14.90 -16.86 1.75
C ASN A 61 -13.57 -16.15 1.40
N ARG A 62 -13.53 -14.82 1.46
CA ARG A 62 -12.42 -13.99 0.93
C ARG A 62 -12.06 -12.79 1.81
N ASN A 63 -12.98 -12.33 2.64
CA ASN A 63 -12.82 -11.10 3.42
C ASN A 63 -12.74 -11.43 4.91
N ILE A 64 -12.13 -10.54 5.68
CA ILE A 64 -12.12 -10.57 7.15
C ILE A 64 -12.79 -9.31 7.68
N LYS A 65 -13.31 -9.36 8.91
CA LYS A 65 -13.91 -8.19 9.56
C LYS A 65 -12.82 -7.33 10.22
N ILE A 66 -12.87 -6.03 9.98
CA ILE A 66 -11.93 -5.05 10.53
C ILE A 66 -12.70 -3.87 11.14
N ASN A 67 -12.07 -3.17 12.09
CA ASN A 67 -12.49 -1.84 12.51
C ASN A 67 -11.69 -0.80 11.69
N GLY A 68 -12.25 -0.45 10.53
CA GLY A 68 -11.51 0.22 9.45
C GLY A 68 -11.40 1.74 9.54
N GLU A 69 -12.01 2.38 10.55
CA GLU A 69 -12.05 3.85 10.71
C GLU A 69 -10.67 4.51 10.56
N ASN A 70 -9.66 3.94 11.22
CA ASN A 70 -8.33 4.54 11.33
C ASN A 70 -7.33 4.05 10.28
N ILE A 71 -7.74 3.25 9.29
CA ILE A 71 -6.79 2.65 8.34
C ILE A 71 -5.96 3.70 7.58
N LYS A 72 -6.55 4.84 7.21
CA LYS A 72 -5.86 5.92 6.51
C LYS A 72 -4.94 6.72 7.44
N PRO A 73 -5.39 7.18 8.62
CA PRO A 73 -4.49 7.76 9.62
C PRO A 73 -3.30 6.88 9.97
N LEU A 74 -3.50 5.56 10.15
CA LEU A 74 -2.42 4.61 10.46
C LEU A 74 -1.38 4.54 9.34
N LEU A 75 -1.82 4.41 8.08
CA LEU A 75 -0.93 4.41 6.92
C LEU A 75 -0.18 5.74 6.78
N ALA A 76 -0.86 6.88 6.96
CA ALA A 76 -0.23 8.19 6.87
C ALA A 76 0.82 8.40 7.98
N ASN A 77 0.50 8.00 9.22
CA ASN A 77 1.42 8.07 10.34
C ASN A 77 2.67 7.22 10.10
N GLU A 78 2.53 6.04 9.50
CA GLU A 78 3.67 5.19 9.17
C GLU A 78 4.62 5.89 8.18
N VAL A 79 4.09 6.54 7.14
CA VAL A 79 4.90 7.32 6.19
C VAL A 79 5.72 8.39 6.90
N THR A 80 5.13 9.09 7.89
CA THR A 80 5.82 10.17 8.61
C THR A 80 6.96 9.70 9.53
N LYS A 81 7.04 8.41 9.86
CA LYS A 81 8.15 7.85 10.66
C LYS A 81 9.44 7.71 9.86
N HIS A 82 9.36 7.74 8.53
CA HIS A 82 10.50 7.56 7.65
C HIS A 82 11.10 8.91 7.24
N LEU A 83 12.29 9.21 7.76
CA LEU A 83 13.00 10.47 7.51
C LEU A 83 13.41 10.68 6.04
N ASN A 84 13.46 9.61 5.25
CA ASN A 84 13.78 9.65 3.83
C ASN A 84 12.57 9.86 2.92
N ILE A 85 11.37 10.07 3.48
CA ILE A 85 10.16 10.37 2.71
C ILE A 85 9.80 11.84 2.87
N ASN A 86 9.78 12.56 1.75
CA ASN A 86 9.27 13.92 1.68
C ASN A 86 7.82 13.91 1.19
N VAL A 87 6.92 14.50 1.97
CA VAL A 87 5.48 14.57 1.63
C VAL A 87 5.13 16.00 1.22
N LEU A 88 4.70 16.17 -0.03
CA LEU A 88 4.19 17.44 -0.56
C LEU A 88 2.66 17.43 -0.53
N ASN A 89 2.07 17.98 0.53
CA ASN A 89 0.61 18.15 0.63
C ASN A 89 0.16 19.42 -0.10
N GLY A 90 -1.08 19.41 -0.61
CA GLY A 90 -1.63 20.56 -1.34
C GLY A 90 -0.95 20.79 -2.69
N VAL A 91 -0.28 19.77 -3.25
CA VAL A 91 0.38 19.83 -4.55
C VAL A 91 -0.29 18.83 -5.48
N ASN A 92 -0.82 19.32 -6.59
CA ASN A 92 -1.47 18.51 -7.61
C ASN A 92 -0.51 18.24 -8.76
N ALA A 93 -0.23 16.96 -9.04
CA ALA A 93 0.44 16.56 -10.27
C ALA A 93 -0.49 16.77 -11.48
N ILE A 94 0.07 17.32 -12.57
CA ILE A 94 -0.69 17.79 -13.74
C ILE A 94 -0.34 16.99 -15.00
N GLU A 95 0.95 16.69 -15.19
CA GLU A 95 1.46 16.02 -16.39
C GLU A 95 2.75 15.26 -16.05
N TYR A 96 3.01 14.15 -16.75
CA TYR A 96 4.32 13.50 -16.71
C TYR A 96 5.33 14.22 -17.59
N ILE A 97 6.61 14.13 -17.22
CA ILE A 97 7.72 14.53 -18.07
C ILE A 97 8.32 13.23 -18.62
N VAL A 98 8.22 13.02 -19.93
CA VAL A 98 8.67 11.81 -20.63
C VAL A 98 9.56 12.20 -21.80
N GLU A 99 10.73 11.58 -21.90
CA GLU A 99 11.69 11.75 -22.99
C GLU A 99 12.03 10.37 -23.55
N ASP A 100 11.97 10.19 -24.87
CA ASP A 100 12.29 8.91 -25.54
C ASP A 100 11.61 7.67 -24.92
N ASN A 101 10.33 7.81 -24.52
CA ASN A 101 9.53 6.79 -23.83
C ASN A 101 10.07 6.37 -22.44
N GLU A 102 10.86 7.22 -21.80
CA GLU A 102 11.37 7.08 -20.44
C GLU A 102 10.85 8.23 -19.56
N ILE A 103 10.35 7.89 -18.38
CA ILE A 103 9.92 8.89 -17.41
C ILE A 103 11.15 9.64 -16.87
N VAL A 104 11.07 10.96 -16.81
CA VAL A 104 12.09 11.80 -16.18
C VAL A 104 11.54 12.63 -15.03
N GLY A 105 10.22 12.64 -14.83
CA GLY A 105 9.59 13.38 -13.75
C GLY A 105 8.10 13.63 -13.90
N ALA A 106 7.62 14.65 -13.18
CA ALA A 106 6.27 15.16 -13.28
C ALA A 106 6.22 16.68 -13.04
N TYR A 107 5.30 17.35 -13.73
CA TYR A 107 4.90 18.72 -13.43
C TYR A 107 3.79 18.72 -12.38
N ALA A 108 3.88 19.63 -11.41
CA ALA A 108 2.85 19.80 -10.39
C ALA A 108 2.66 21.26 -10.02
N ALA A 109 1.53 21.61 -9.42
CA ALA A 109 1.28 22.95 -8.90
C ALA A 109 0.71 22.91 -7.49
N SER A 110 1.12 23.86 -6.66
CA SER A 110 0.47 24.09 -5.36
C SER A 110 -0.96 24.58 -5.58
N VAL A 111 -1.88 24.14 -4.72
CA VAL A 111 -3.27 24.65 -4.67
C VAL A 111 -3.45 25.74 -3.62
N HIS A 112 -2.39 26.06 -2.88
CA HIS A 112 -2.41 27.05 -1.79
C HIS A 112 -1.49 28.24 -2.06
N GLU A 113 -0.49 28.08 -2.92
CA GLU A 113 0.57 29.05 -3.16
C GLU A 113 0.85 29.15 -4.67
N ASP A 114 1.43 30.26 -5.10
CA ASP A 114 1.83 30.48 -6.50
C ASP A 114 3.15 29.76 -6.83
N ILE A 115 3.18 28.45 -6.62
CA ILE A 115 4.36 27.59 -6.84
C ILE A 115 4.05 26.54 -7.89
N PHE A 116 4.87 26.53 -8.93
CA PHE A 116 4.93 25.47 -9.94
C PHE A 116 6.15 24.60 -9.68
N TYR A 117 5.94 23.29 -9.59
CA TYR A 117 6.97 22.29 -9.33
C TYR A 117 7.36 21.57 -10.62
N VAL A 118 8.66 21.40 -10.80
CA VAL A 118 9.26 20.44 -11.71
C VAL A 118 9.92 19.38 -10.84
N ILE A 119 9.32 18.19 -10.79
CA ILE A 119 9.79 17.09 -9.96
C ILE A 119 10.54 16.13 -10.85
N GLU A 120 11.87 16.12 -10.77
CA GLU A 120 12.71 15.16 -11.48
C GLU A 120 12.76 13.83 -10.72
N ALA A 121 12.55 12.72 -11.43
CA ALA A 121 12.55 11.39 -10.83
C ALA A 121 12.98 10.32 -11.83
N LYS A 122 13.80 9.38 -11.37
CA LYS A 122 14.22 8.20 -12.16
C LYS A 122 13.12 7.14 -12.29
N ALA A 123 12.16 7.15 -11.37
CA ALA A 123 11.02 6.27 -11.36
C ALA A 123 9.82 7.01 -10.77
N VAL A 124 8.64 6.78 -11.34
CA VAL A 124 7.39 7.40 -10.88
C VAL A 124 6.35 6.30 -10.69
N ILE A 125 5.65 6.32 -9.55
CA ILE A 125 4.52 5.41 -9.30
C ILE A 125 3.23 6.22 -9.33
N CYS A 126 2.34 5.91 -10.27
CA CYS A 126 1.00 6.47 -10.31
C CYS A 126 0.09 5.72 -9.32
N ALA A 127 -0.50 6.44 -8.37
CA ALA A 127 -1.43 5.89 -7.38
C ALA A 127 -2.62 6.85 -7.12
N THR A 128 -3.04 7.61 -8.13
CA THR A 128 -4.06 8.68 -8.01
C THR A 128 -5.50 8.17 -7.85
N GLY A 129 -5.69 6.86 -7.74
CA GLY A 129 -6.98 6.17 -7.79
C GLY A 129 -7.71 6.31 -9.14
N GLY A 130 -8.99 5.89 -9.17
CA GLY A 130 -9.77 5.79 -10.41
C GLY A 130 -10.38 7.12 -10.90
N ALA A 131 -11.52 7.03 -11.58
CA ALA A 131 -12.28 8.18 -12.07
C ALA A 131 -13.77 8.09 -11.70
N ALA A 132 -14.23 9.07 -10.95
CA ALA A 132 -15.63 9.40 -10.69
C ALA A 132 -16.02 10.73 -11.36
N GLY A 133 -17.31 11.05 -11.37
CA GLY A 133 -17.82 12.31 -11.92
C GLY A 133 -17.80 12.43 -13.45
N LEU A 134 -17.42 11.36 -14.17
CA LEU A 134 -17.45 11.32 -15.64
C LEU A 134 -18.87 11.23 -16.20
N TYR A 135 -19.76 10.57 -15.46
CA TYR A 135 -21.15 10.34 -15.85
C TYR A 135 -22.07 11.20 -14.99
N LYS A 136 -23.22 11.57 -15.56
CA LYS A 136 -24.26 12.28 -14.81
C LYS A 136 -24.72 11.40 -13.63
N PRO A 137 -24.68 11.90 -12.38
CA PRO A 137 -25.12 11.14 -11.22
C PRO A 137 -26.60 10.78 -11.28
N ASN A 138 -26.95 9.61 -10.73
CA ASN A 138 -28.35 9.15 -10.69
C ASN A 138 -29.20 9.94 -9.68
N ASN A 139 -28.59 10.48 -8.62
CA ASN A 139 -29.29 11.31 -7.63
C ASN A 139 -29.64 12.70 -8.20
N PRO A 140 -30.92 13.11 -8.23
CA PRO A 140 -31.31 14.43 -8.72
C PRO A 140 -31.06 15.56 -7.68
N GLY A 141 -31.23 16.80 -8.13
CA GLY A 141 -31.28 17.98 -7.26
C GLY A 141 -30.01 18.22 -6.44
N PHE A 142 -30.18 18.50 -5.15
CA PHE A 142 -29.09 18.83 -4.23
C PHE A 142 -28.17 17.64 -3.93
N SER A 143 -28.65 16.40 -4.07
CA SER A 143 -27.90 15.17 -3.77
C SER A 143 -26.98 14.70 -4.90
N ARG A 144 -26.83 15.46 -5.99
CA ARG A 144 -25.95 15.12 -7.14
C ARG A 144 -24.49 14.90 -6.76
N HIS A 145 -24.03 15.52 -5.67
CA HIS A 145 -22.66 15.36 -5.17
C HIS A 145 -22.43 14.00 -4.49
N LYS A 146 -23.51 13.28 -4.12
CA LYS A 146 -23.40 11.94 -3.55
C LYS A 146 -23.12 10.95 -4.66
N MET A 147 -21.99 10.27 -4.52
CA MET A 147 -21.54 9.21 -5.41
C MET A 147 -20.97 8.06 -4.58
N TRP A 148 -20.93 6.87 -5.17
CA TRP A 148 -20.45 5.68 -4.48
C TRP A 148 -18.93 5.65 -4.35
N TYR A 149 -18.23 6.02 -5.43
CA TYR A 149 -16.78 6.06 -5.46
C TYR A 149 -16.26 7.41 -4.96
N SER A 150 -14.97 7.51 -4.64
CA SER A 150 -14.41 8.74 -4.07
C SER A 150 -14.52 9.92 -5.07
N PRO A 151 -15.16 11.05 -4.68
CA PRO A 151 -15.32 12.21 -5.55
C PRO A 151 -14.00 12.93 -5.83
N PHE A 152 -12.97 12.66 -5.05
CA PHE A 152 -11.63 13.24 -5.21
C PHE A 152 -10.81 12.50 -6.26
N ASN A 153 -11.26 11.32 -6.72
CA ASN A 153 -10.63 10.55 -7.77
C ASN A 153 -11.21 10.97 -9.12
N THR A 154 -10.56 11.94 -9.77
CA THR A 154 -11.03 12.59 -11.00
C THR A 154 -10.49 11.97 -12.29
N GLY A 155 -9.75 10.86 -12.20
CA GLY A 155 -9.08 10.25 -13.34
C GLY A 155 -7.79 10.95 -13.79
N ALA A 156 -7.21 11.83 -12.96
CA ALA A 156 -5.99 12.57 -13.29
C ALA A 156 -4.83 11.65 -13.71
N GLY A 157 -4.57 10.57 -12.97
CA GLY A 157 -3.53 9.60 -13.34
C GLY A 157 -3.80 8.91 -14.67
N PHE A 158 -5.05 8.57 -15.00
CA PHE A 158 -5.37 8.04 -16.33
C PHE A 158 -5.08 9.06 -17.42
N ALA A 159 -5.50 10.32 -17.23
CA ALA A 159 -5.30 11.37 -18.21
C ALA A 159 -3.81 11.64 -18.48
N MET A 160 -2.98 11.74 -17.42
CA MET A 160 -1.53 11.91 -17.55
C MET A 160 -0.90 10.75 -18.34
N GLY A 161 -1.30 9.51 -18.05
CA GLY A 161 -0.78 8.33 -18.76
C GLY A 161 -1.16 8.29 -20.22
N ILE A 162 -2.45 8.54 -20.53
CA ILE A 162 -2.96 8.54 -21.91
C ILE A 162 -2.20 9.59 -22.74
N LYS A 163 -2.02 10.80 -22.20
CA LYS A 163 -1.29 11.87 -22.87
C LYS A 163 0.19 11.55 -23.05
N ALA A 164 0.80 10.90 -22.06
CA ALA A 164 2.20 10.48 -22.12
C ALA A 164 2.44 9.27 -23.04
N GLY A 165 1.39 8.63 -23.56
CA GLY A 165 1.49 7.48 -24.46
C GLY A 165 1.55 6.12 -23.75
N ALA A 166 1.18 6.06 -22.47
CA ALA A 166 1.09 4.79 -21.76
C ALA A 166 -0.09 3.95 -22.30
N GLU A 167 0.16 2.65 -22.52
CA GLU A 167 -0.87 1.73 -22.98
C GLU A 167 -1.94 1.53 -21.89
N MET A 168 -3.21 1.46 -22.32
CA MET A 168 -4.37 1.25 -21.46
C MET A 168 -5.01 -0.10 -21.77
N THR A 169 -5.67 -0.69 -20.79
CA THR A 169 -6.34 -1.99 -20.93
C THR A 169 -7.71 -1.98 -20.27
N THR A 170 -8.68 -2.64 -20.91
CA THR A 170 -10.05 -2.87 -20.40
C THR A 170 -10.75 -1.59 -19.92
N PHE A 171 -10.51 -0.46 -20.57
CA PHE A 171 -11.06 0.84 -20.18
C PHE A 171 -12.58 0.94 -20.38
N GLU A 172 -13.13 0.06 -21.21
CA GLU A 172 -14.56 -0.17 -21.41
C GLU A 172 -15.23 -0.87 -20.22
N MET A 173 -14.46 -1.55 -19.36
CA MET A 173 -14.96 -2.30 -18.22
C MET A 173 -15.29 -1.40 -17.02
N ARG A 174 -16.31 -0.55 -17.19
CA ARG A 174 -16.82 0.32 -16.13
C ARG A 174 -17.43 -0.46 -14.95
N PHE A 175 -17.34 0.10 -13.75
CA PHE A 175 -18.03 -0.41 -12.59
C PHE A 175 -19.33 0.35 -12.35
N ILE A 176 -20.43 -0.40 -12.16
CA ILE A 176 -21.72 0.14 -11.73
C ILE A 176 -22.06 -0.55 -10.41
N ALA A 177 -22.15 0.23 -9.34
CA ALA A 177 -22.44 -0.31 -8.02
C ALA A 177 -23.95 -0.46 -7.82
N LEU A 178 -24.43 -1.64 -7.43
CA LEU A 178 -25.79 -1.83 -6.91
C LEU A 178 -25.85 -1.37 -5.45
N ARG A 179 -26.61 -0.30 -5.17
CA ARG A 179 -26.65 0.35 -3.85
C ARG A 179 -28.07 0.60 -3.38
N CYS A 180 -28.22 0.88 -2.08
CA CYS A 180 -29.49 1.39 -1.56
C CYS A 180 -29.75 2.76 -2.18
N LYS A 181 -30.94 2.94 -2.74
CA LYS A 181 -31.35 4.16 -3.44
C LYS A 181 -31.30 5.38 -2.52
N ASP A 182 -30.87 6.51 -3.07
CA ASP A 182 -30.66 7.83 -2.43
C ASP A 182 -29.48 7.91 -1.44
N THR A 183 -29.24 6.85 -0.67
CA THR A 183 -28.23 6.83 0.40
C THR A 183 -26.89 6.27 -0.08
N ILE A 184 -26.88 5.58 -1.23
CA ILE A 184 -25.74 4.87 -1.79
C ILE A 184 -25.19 3.82 -0.78
N SER A 185 -26.09 3.33 0.05
CA SER A 185 -25.94 2.30 1.08
C SER A 185 -25.20 1.05 0.58
N PRO A 186 -24.19 0.42 1.24
CA PRO A 186 -23.72 -0.88 0.76
C PRO A 186 -24.80 -1.94 0.96
N THR A 187 -25.24 -2.57 -0.12
CA THR A 187 -26.28 -3.61 -0.16
C THR A 187 -25.85 -4.92 0.49
N GLY A 188 -24.55 -5.21 0.49
CA GLY A 188 -23.99 -6.43 1.09
C GLY A 188 -24.23 -6.55 2.60
N THR A 189 -24.50 -5.44 3.30
CA THR A 189 -24.84 -5.47 4.74
C THR A 189 -26.25 -6.01 4.97
N LEU A 190 -27.20 -5.72 4.08
CA LEU A 190 -28.54 -6.28 4.11
C LEU A 190 -28.54 -7.73 3.64
N ALA A 191 -27.99 -7.97 2.45
CA ALA A 191 -28.01 -9.30 1.82
C ALA A 191 -27.28 -10.36 2.65
N GLN A 192 -26.08 -10.05 3.18
CA GLN A 192 -25.31 -11.01 3.98
C GLN A 192 -25.61 -10.95 5.48
N GLY A 193 -26.07 -9.79 5.98
CA GLY A 193 -26.30 -9.59 7.40
C GLY A 193 -27.62 -10.20 7.87
N VAL A 194 -28.68 -10.07 7.06
CA VAL A 194 -30.01 -10.59 7.40
C VAL A 194 -30.58 -11.54 6.36
N GLY A 195 -29.82 -11.87 5.31
CA GLY A 195 -30.30 -12.76 4.25
C GLY A 195 -31.34 -12.11 3.33
N ALA A 196 -31.33 -10.77 3.21
CA ALA A 196 -32.32 -10.06 2.41
C ALA A 196 -32.21 -10.44 0.92
N GLU A 197 -33.30 -10.96 0.37
CA GLU A 197 -33.43 -11.35 -1.03
C GLU A 197 -33.76 -10.15 -1.91
N GLN A 198 -33.36 -10.21 -3.19
CA GLN A 198 -33.75 -9.20 -4.18
C GLN A 198 -35.13 -9.49 -4.75
N VAL A 199 -36.08 -8.58 -4.52
CA VAL A 199 -37.48 -8.68 -4.95
C VAL A 199 -37.91 -7.48 -5.78
N ASN A 200 -38.80 -7.69 -6.74
CA ASN A 200 -39.36 -6.63 -7.58
C ASN A 200 -40.63 -6.01 -6.93
N ALA A 201 -41.29 -5.06 -7.60
CA ALA A 201 -42.47 -4.38 -7.06
C ALA A 201 -43.70 -5.29 -6.88
N LEU A 202 -43.69 -6.45 -7.55
CA LEU A 202 -44.73 -7.48 -7.41
C LEU A 202 -44.44 -8.45 -6.24
N GLY A 203 -43.31 -8.28 -5.54
CA GLY A 203 -42.85 -9.17 -4.48
C GLY A 203 -42.19 -10.46 -5.00
N GLU A 204 -41.92 -10.55 -6.30
CA GLU A 204 -41.28 -11.72 -6.91
C GLU A 204 -39.76 -11.66 -6.72
N GLU A 205 -39.16 -12.76 -6.28
CA GLU A 205 -37.72 -12.90 -6.18
C GLU A 205 -37.09 -13.02 -7.58
N TYR A 206 -36.05 -12.22 -7.87
CA TYR A 206 -35.35 -12.25 -9.15
C TYR A 206 -33.83 -12.46 -9.03
N GLN A 207 -33.32 -12.65 -7.81
CA GLN A 207 -31.88 -12.71 -7.51
C GLN A 207 -31.10 -13.68 -8.41
N TYR A 208 -31.66 -14.86 -8.69
CA TYR A 208 -31.00 -15.91 -9.47
C TYR A 208 -31.45 -15.97 -10.93
N LYS A 209 -32.48 -15.20 -11.31
CA LYS A 209 -33.06 -15.20 -12.66
C LYS A 209 -32.07 -14.75 -13.75
N TYR A 210 -31.16 -13.84 -13.40
CA TYR A 210 -30.21 -13.22 -14.34
C TYR A 210 -28.76 -13.66 -14.11
N GLY A 211 -28.54 -14.62 -13.21
CA GLY A 211 -27.21 -14.98 -12.70
C GLY A 211 -26.82 -14.19 -11.44
N ASN A 212 -25.66 -14.54 -10.87
CA ASN A 212 -25.25 -14.08 -9.54
C ASN A 212 -23.86 -13.40 -9.50
N THR A 213 -23.23 -13.13 -10.64
CA THR A 213 -22.02 -12.29 -10.67
C THR A 213 -22.36 -10.84 -10.34
N THR A 214 -21.33 -10.03 -10.08
CA THR A 214 -21.55 -8.62 -9.73
C THR A 214 -22.27 -7.83 -10.82
N ALA A 215 -21.90 -8.04 -12.08
CA ALA A 215 -22.56 -7.42 -13.22
C ALA A 215 -23.98 -7.94 -13.44
N GLN A 216 -24.20 -9.25 -13.27
CA GLN A 216 -25.51 -9.89 -13.46
C GLN A 216 -26.56 -9.39 -12.46
N ARG A 217 -26.19 -9.16 -11.19
CA ARG A 217 -27.12 -8.59 -10.19
C ARG A 217 -27.60 -7.20 -10.59
N VAL A 218 -26.70 -6.31 -11.00
CA VAL A 218 -27.05 -4.97 -11.51
C VAL A 218 -27.92 -5.07 -12.75
N TYR A 219 -27.53 -5.93 -13.70
CA TYR A 219 -28.29 -6.17 -14.93
C TYR A 219 -29.72 -6.63 -14.63
N GLY A 220 -29.89 -7.54 -13.67
CA GLY A 220 -31.21 -8.01 -13.22
C GLY A 220 -32.08 -6.87 -12.70
N THR A 221 -31.57 -6.04 -11.80
CA THR A 221 -32.29 -4.86 -11.27
C THR A 221 -32.71 -3.89 -12.40
N VAL A 222 -31.80 -3.63 -13.35
CA VAL A 222 -32.10 -2.76 -14.50
C VAL A 222 -33.16 -3.39 -15.41
N LYS A 223 -33.07 -4.70 -15.68
CA LYS A 223 -34.04 -5.42 -16.52
C LYS A 223 -35.43 -5.47 -15.91
N GLU A 224 -35.55 -5.78 -14.62
CA GLU A 224 -36.83 -5.73 -13.91
C GLU A 224 -37.49 -4.34 -14.01
N THR A 225 -36.69 -3.28 -13.88
CA THR A 225 -37.18 -1.90 -14.03
C THR A 225 -37.64 -1.60 -15.46
N LEU A 226 -36.83 -1.93 -16.47
CA LEU A 226 -37.16 -1.70 -17.89
C LEU A 226 -38.38 -2.49 -18.37
N GLU A 227 -38.62 -3.65 -17.78
CA GLU A 227 -39.78 -4.50 -18.09
C GLU A 227 -41.03 -4.11 -17.28
N GLY A 228 -41.00 -2.98 -16.55
CA GLY A 228 -42.14 -2.44 -15.82
C GLY A 228 -42.45 -3.15 -14.50
N ARG A 229 -41.51 -3.95 -13.97
CA ARG A 229 -41.64 -4.66 -12.69
C ARG A 229 -40.86 -4.00 -11.55
N GLY A 230 -40.09 -2.94 -11.84
CA GLY A 230 -39.51 -2.08 -10.81
C GLY A 230 -40.58 -1.24 -10.09
N PRO A 231 -40.23 -0.55 -8.99
CA PRO A 231 -38.92 -0.51 -8.31
C PRO A 231 -38.49 -1.86 -7.71
N CYS A 232 -37.19 -1.99 -7.46
CA CYS A 232 -36.58 -3.21 -6.92
C CYS A 232 -36.07 -2.99 -5.50
N TYR A 233 -36.10 -4.04 -4.69
CA TYR A 233 -35.83 -3.96 -3.25
C TYR A 233 -34.92 -5.07 -2.77
N LEU A 234 -34.24 -4.83 -1.64
CA LEU A 234 -33.80 -5.87 -0.73
C LEU A 234 -34.88 -6.06 0.34
N LYS A 235 -35.40 -7.27 0.44
CA LYS A 235 -36.51 -7.61 1.34
C LYS A 235 -36.01 -7.67 2.79
N THR A 236 -36.35 -6.67 3.56
CA THR A 236 -36.03 -6.56 5.00
C THR A 236 -37.27 -6.57 5.87
N GLU A 237 -38.45 -6.37 5.28
CA GLU A 237 -39.72 -6.47 5.97
C GLU A 237 -39.90 -7.86 6.59
N GLY A 238 -40.26 -7.89 7.88
CA GLY A 238 -40.47 -9.13 8.63
C GLY A 238 -39.21 -9.75 9.24
N ILE A 239 -38.03 -9.11 9.15
CA ILE A 239 -36.87 -9.51 9.96
C ILE A 239 -37.14 -9.33 11.46
N THR A 240 -36.39 -10.05 12.29
CA THR A 240 -36.57 -9.97 13.75
C THR A 240 -36.16 -8.62 14.31
N LYS A 241 -36.74 -8.22 15.46
CA LYS A 241 -36.35 -7.00 16.18
C LYS A 241 -34.85 -6.92 16.49
N LYS A 242 -34.21 -8.06 16.77
CA LYS A 242 -32.77 -8.11 16.98
C LYS A 242 -32.00 -7.77 15.70
N GLN A 243 -32.40 -8.36 14.56
CA GLN A 243 -31.79 -8.06 13.26
C GLN A 243 -32.00 -6.59 12.86
N ASP A 244 -33.16 -6.03 13.19
CA ASP A 244 -33.47 -4.61 13.00
C ASP A 244 -32.46 -3.71 13.75
N GLU A 245 -32.31 -3.92 15.06
CA GLU A 245 -31.34 -3.18 15.89
C GLU A 245 -29.89 -3.38 15.42
N ASP A 246 -29.53 -4.60 15.03
CA ASP A 246 -28.19 -4.93 14.55
C ASP A 246 -27.90 -4.27 13.20
N LEU A 247 -28.89 -4.20 12.29
CA LEU A 247 -28.76 -3.47 11.02
C LEU A 247 -28.63 -1.96 11.23
N MET A 248 -29.44 -1.38 12.14
CA MET A 248 -29.35 0.03 12.49
C MET A 248 -27.96 0.39 13.00
N LYS A 249 -27.39 -0.43 13.90
CA LYS A 249 -26.01 -0.27 14.40
C LYS A 249 -24.97 -0.47 13.30
N ALA A 250 -25.14 -1.47 12.44
CA ALA A 250 -24.21 -1.74 11.36
C ALA A 250 -24.12 -0.54 10.40
N TYR A 251 -25.26 0.00 9.97
CA TYR A 251 -25.31 1.16 9.09
C TYR A 251 -24.83 2.45 9.78
N LEU A 252 -25.13 2.66 11.06
CA LEU A 252 -24.61 3.81 11.78
C LEU A 252 -23.08 3.86 11.79
N ASN A 253 -22.41 2.71 11.82
CA ASN A 253 -20.94 2.65 11.80
C ASN A 253 -20.32 2.80 10.40
N MET A 254 -21.01 2.42 9.33
CA MET A 254 -20.41 2.36 7.98
C MET A 254 -21.01 3.34 6.97
N SER A 255 -22.28 3.69 7.11
CA SER A 255 -23.00 4.62 6.25
C SER A 255 -24.23 5.18 7.00
N PRO A 256 -24.01 6.15 7.92
CA PRO A 256 -25.05 6.70 8.80
C PRO A 256 -26.29 7.21 8.05
N SER A 257 -26.13 7.62 6.79
CA SER A 257 -27.21 8.09 5.92
C SER A 257 -28.38 7.12 5.80
N GLN A 258 -28.13 5.80 5.80
CA GLN A 258 -29.20 4.80 5.72
C GLN A 258 -30.00 4.74 7.03
N THR A 259 -29.31 4.75 8.17
CA THR A 259 -29.94 4.82 9.50
C THR A 259 -30.78 6.09 9.64
N LEU A 260 -30.25 7.23 9.18
CA LEU A 260 -30.98 8.50 9.20
C LEU A 260 -32.23 8.47 8.31
N LYS A 261 -32.17 7.86 7.12
CA LYS A 261 -33.33 7.72 6.22
C LYS A 261 -34.48 6.93 6.87
N TRP A 262 -34.16 5.84 7.56
CA TRP A 262 -35.16 5.07 8.32
C TRP A 262 -35.80 5.90 9.44
N ILE A 263 -34.98 6.62 10.23
CA ILE A 263 -35.46 7.51 11.29
C ILE A 263 -36.36 8.62 10.73
N GLU A 264 -35.95 9.27 9.64
CA GLU A 264 -36.71 10.33 8.97
C GLU A 264 -38.09 9.84 8.48
N ASN A 265 -38.13 8.62 7.94
CA ASN A 265 -39.38 7.99 7.47
C ASN A 265 -40.25 7.42 8.61
N GLY A 266 -39.75 7.43 9.85
CA GLY A 266 -40.46 6.87 11.01
C GLY A 266 -40.66 5.35 10.96
N LYS A 267 -39.84 4.63 10.18
CA LYS A 267 -39.90 3.17 10.00
C LYS A 267 -38.54 2.52 10.23
N GLY A 268 -38.54 1.35 10.87
CA GLY A 268 -37.33 0.53 11.00
C GLY A 268 -37.02 -0.33 9.77
N PRO A 269 -35.80 -0.91 9.69
CA PRO A 269 -35.44 -1.91 8.69
C PRO A 269 -36.47 -3.05 8.51
N SER A 270 -37.11 -3.48 9.59
CA SER A 270 -38.11 -4.56 9.61
C SER A 270 -39.49 -4.17 9.10
N GLU A 271 -39.72 -2.88 8.84
CA GLU A 271 -41.02 -2.32 8.43
C GLU A 271 -40.98 -1.73 7.01
N ASP A 272 -39.79 -1.55 6.43
CA ASP A 272 -39.61 -0.91 5.14
C ASP A 272 -38.51 -1.60 4.34
N ASN A 273 -38.91 -2.28 3.25
CA ASN A 273 -37.98 -2.87 2.30
C ASN A 273 -37.09 -1.78 1.70
N VAL A 274 -35.80 -2.07 1.53
CA VAL A 274 -34.84 -1.07 1.06
C VAL A 274 -34.80 -1.08 -0.46
N GLU A 275 -35.26 0.00 -1.08
CA GLU A 275 -35.16 0.18 -2.54
C GLU A 275 -33.69 0.20 -2.98
N ILE A 276 -33.38 -0.50 -4.08
CA ILE A 276 -32.03 -0.62 -4.63
C ILE A 276 -31.99 -0.19 -6.09
N GLU A 277 -30.87 0.39 -6.50
CA GLU A 277 -30.61 0.79 -7.87
C GLU A 277 -29.13 0.68 -8.24
N GLY A 278 -28.86 0.60 -9.54
CA GLY A 278 -27.52 0.82 -10.06
C GLY A 278 -27.15 2.30 -9.94
N THR A 279 -25.91 2.58 -9.58
CA THR A 279 -25.31 3.93 -9.59
C THR A 279 -24.95 4.38 -11.02
N GLU A 280 -24.47 5.61 -11.17
CA GLU A 280 -23.77 6.01 -12.39
C GLU A 280 -22.46 5.20 -12.55
N PRO A 281 -21.93 5.05 -13.78
CA PRO A 281 -20.68 4.30 -13.98
C PRO A 281 -19.43 5.01 -13.45
N TYR A 282 -18.45 4.22 -13.05
CA TYR A 282 -17.12 4.65 -12.63
C TYR A 282 -16.03 3.88 -13.40
N ILE A 283 -14.85 4.47 -13.57
CA ILE A 283 -13.69 3.79 -14.17
C ILE A 283 -12.67 3.51 -13.07
N VAL A 284 -12.47 2.23 -12.75
CA VAL A 284 -11.70 1.80 -11.57
C VAL A 284 -10.94 0.49 -11.84
N GLY A 285 -9.64 0.43 -11.55
CA GLY A 285 -8.84 -0.79 -11.71
C GLY A 285 -8.80 -1.69 -10.46
N GLY A 286 -9.27 -1.22 -9.31
CA GLY A 286 -9.30 -1.97 -8.06
C GLY A 286 -10.58 -2.76 -7.86
N HIS A 287 -11.69 -2.35 -8.48
CA HIS A 287 -12.94 -3.11 -8.50
C HIS A 287 -13.15 -3.84 -9.83
N THR A 288 -13.03 -3.11 -10.94
CA THR A 288 -12.96 -3.64 -12.31
C THR A 288 -11.51 -3.67 -12.78
N ALA A 289 -11.26 -4.05 -14.03
CA ALA A 289 -9.89 -4.21 -14.55
C ALA A 289 -9.36 -2.96 -15.28
N SER A 290 -10.13 -1.88 -15.38
CA SER A 290 -9.73 -0.71 -16.18
C SER A 290 -8.49 0.00 -15.67
N GLY A 291 -7.53 0.26 -16.56
CA GLY A 291 -6.40 1.13 -16.24
C GLY A 291 -5.23 0.96 -17.18
N TYR A 292 -4.03 1.28 -16.71
CA TYR A 292 -2.79 1.09 -17.43
C TYR A 292 -2.55 -0.40 -17.71
N TRP A 293 -2.06 -0.73 -18.90
CA TRP A 293 -1.42 -2.03 -19.12
C TRP A 293 -0.12 -2.09 -18.33
N VAL A 294 0.01 -3.11 -17.48
CA VAL A 294 1.20 -3.32 -16.67
C VAL A 294 1.70 -4.76 -16.73
N ASP A 295 2.98 -4.93 -16.46
CA ASP A 295 3.60 -6.24 -16.22
C ASP A 295 3.45 -6.68 -14.75
N THR A 296 4.04 -7.83 -14.42
CA THR A 296 4.04 -8.39 -13.05
C THR A 296 4.77 -7.51 -12.04
N ASP A 297 5.59 -6.58 -12.50
CA ASP A 297 6.38 -5.65 -11.69
C ASP A 297 5.66 -4.30 -11.56
N ARG A 298 4.47 -4.21 -12.15
CA ARG A 298 3.60 -3.03 -12.20
C ARG A 298 4.21 -1.89 -13.01
N SER A 299 5.21 -2.20 -13.85
CA SER A 299 5.75 -1.29 -14.85
C SER A 299 4.73 -1.12 -15.97
N THR A 300 4.59 0.11 -16.44
CA THR A 300 3.81 0.46 -17.63
C THR A 300 4.65 0.28 -18.89
N THR A 301 4.10 0.62 -20.06
CA THR A 301 4.84 0.68 -21.33
C THR A 301 5.81 1.86 -21.44
N ILE A 302 5.73 2.83 -20.53
CA ILE A 302 6.71 3.92 -20.40
C ILE A 302 7.76 3.48 -19.40
N LYS A 303 9.04 3.50 -19.79
CA LYS A 303 10.15 3.04 -18.96
C LYS A 303 10.25 3.88 -17.70
N GLY A 304 10.33 3.22 -16.54
CA GLY A 304 10.41 3.85 -15.22
C GLY A 304 9.08 4.37 -14.66
N LEU A 305 7.99 4.34 -15.44
CA LEU A 305 6.65 4.66 -14.95
C LEU A 305 5.94 3.37 -14.51
N TYR A 306 5.44 3.37 -13.29
CA TYR A 306 4.70 2.28 -12.65
C TYR A 306 3.29 2.72 -12.30
N ALA A 307 2.38 1.75 -12.13
CA ALA A 307 1.00 2.03 -11.72
C ALA A 307 0.54 1.10 -10.60
N ALA A 308 -0.17 1.65 -9.61
CA ALA A 308 -0.68 0.92 -8.45
C ALA A 308 -2.12 1.29 -8.10
N GLY A 309 -2.79 0.43 -7.33
CA GLY A 309 -4.20 0.65 -6.97
C GLY A 309 -5.12 0.67 -8.19
N ASP A 310 -6.05 1.63 -8.23
CA ASP A 310 -7.06 1.71 -9.28
C ASP A 310 -6.52 2.16 -10.64
N VAL A 311 -5.34 2.77 -10.72
CA VAL A 311 -4.79 3.14 -12.03
C VAL A 311 -4.19 1.94 -12.76
N ALA A 312 -3.73 0.91 -12.06
CA ALA A 312 -3.23 -0.30 -12.71
C ALA A 312 -4.39 -1.15 -13.24
N GLY A 313 -4.37 -1.49 -14.52
CA GLY A 313 -5.39 -2.31 -15.17
C GLY A 313 -5.15 -3.82 -15.07
N GLY A 314 -6.02 -4.60 -15.70
CA GLY A 314 -5.91 -6.06 -15.88
C GLY A 314 -6.16 -6.91 -14.63
N CYS A 315 -6.17 -6.33 -13.43
CA CYS A 315 -6.18 -7.06 -12.16
C CYS A 315 -7.31 -6.57 -11.25
N PRO A 316 -8.58 -6.94 -11.48
CA PRO A 316 -9.70 -6.46 -10.68
C PRO A 316 -9.68 -7.01 -9.25
N GLN A 317 -10.66 -6.60 -8.43
CA GLN A 317 -10.85 -7.13 -7.07
C GLN A 317 -9.65 -6.88 -6.13
N LYS A 318 -8.86 -5.81 -6.32
CA LYS A 318 -7.73 -5.50 -5.43
C LYS A 318 -8.19 -5.06 -4.04
N TYR A 319 -9.22 -4.22 -3.99
CA TYR A 319 -9.65 -3.54 -2.77
C TYR A 319 -8.46 -2.86 -2.07
N VAL A 320 -8.56 -2.62 -0.75
CA VAL A 320 -7.52 -1.91 0.01
C VAL A 320 -6.20 -2.69 0.06
N THR A 321 -6.25 -3.98 0.36
CA THR A 321 -5.03 -4.79 0.56
C THR A 321 -4.33 -5.10 -0.75
N GLY A 322 -5.08 -5.43 -1.81
CA GLY A 322 -4.51 -5.65 -3.14
C GLY A 322 -3.95 -4.37 -3.76
N ALA A 323 -4.54 -3.20 -3.48
CA ALA A 323 -3.97 -1.92 -3.92
C ALA A 323 -2.61 -1.64 -3.26
N LEU A 324 -2.50 -1.92 -1.95
CA LEU A 324 -1.25 -1.80 -1.20
C LEU A 324 -0.20 -2.82 -1.66
N VAL A 325 -0.62 -4.06 -1.94
CA VAL A 325 0.23 -5.09 -2.54
C VAL A 325 0.74 -4.64 -3.90
N ALA A 326 -0.13 -4.11 -4.77
CA ALA A 326 0.25 -3.61 -6.09
C ALA A 326 1.30 -2.48 -6.03
N ALA A 327 1.25 -1.64 -4.99
CA ALA A 327 2.28 -0.63 -4.74
C ALA A 327 3.57 -1.22 -4.13
N SER A 328 3.51 -2.42 -3.54
CA SER A 328 4.61 -3.03 -2.78
C SER A 328 5.35 -4.13 -3.52
N ILE A 329 4.87 -4.57 -4.68
CA ILE A 329 5.45 -5.69 -5.43
C ILE A 329 6.50 -5.21 -6.42
N ASN A 330 7.66 -5.86 -6.32
CA ASN A 330 8.83 -5.85 -7.21
C ASN A 330 9.88 -4.75 -7.09
N ALA A 331 10.24 -4.40 -5.85
CA ALA A 331 11.67 -4.25 -5.55
C ALA A 331 12.26 -5.63 -5.19
N THR A 332 12.86 -6.33 -6.15
CA THR A 332 13.65 -7.56 -5.92
C THR A 332 15.14 -7.26 -5.71
N LEU A 333 15.55 -6.05 -6.10
CA LEU A 333 16.88 -5.49 -5.96
C LEU A 333 16.74 -3.98 -5.81
N TYR A 334 17.37 -3.40 -4.80
CA TYR A 334 17.52 -1.95 -4.68
C TYR A 334 18.87 -1.54 -5.29
N GLU A 335 18.87 -0.87 -6.44
CA GLU A 335 20.12 -0.36 -7.01
C GLU A 335 20.41 1.05 -6.51
N ASN A 336 21.57 1.23 -5.89
CA ASN A 336 22.06 2.53 -5.44
C ASN A 336 23.20 2.97 -6.38
N TRP A 337 22.90 3.96 -7.22
CA TRP A 337 23.84 4.47 -8.22
C TRP A 337 24.65 5.64 -7.67
N THR A 338 25.98 5.47 -7.61
CA THR A 338 26.96 6.44 -7.09
C THR A 338 27.99 6.81 -8.17
N ASP A 339 29.04 7.55 -7.81
CA ASP A 339 30.19 7.88 -8.66
C ASP A 339 31.32 6.82 -8.60
N VAL A 340 31.16 5.79 -7.77
CA VAL A 340 32.11 4.67 -7.60
C VAL A 340 31.46 3.32 -7.94
N SER A 341 32.27 2.34 -8.30
CA SER A 341 31.81 1.02 -8.78
C SER A 341 31.58 -0.01 -7.67
N GLY A 342 31.32 0.46 -6.44
CA GLY A 342 31.11 -0.38 -5.26
C GLY A 342 32.13 -0.13 -4.15
N PHE A 343 32.12 -1.02 -3.16
CA PHE A 343 33.04 -0.97 -2.02
C PHE A 343 34.39 -1.61 -2.34
N LEU A 344 35.45 -1.04 -1.77
CA LEU A 344 36.82 -1.58 -1.83
C LEU A 344 37.16 -2.20 -0.47
N MET A 345 37.99 -3.26 -0.45
CA MET A 345 38.40 -3.92 0.79
C MET A 345 39.21 -3.03 1.74
N ALA A 346 39.79 -1.94 1.25
CA ALA A 346 40.50 -0.94 2.03
C ALA A 346 40.44 0.42 1.32
N ASP A 347 40.68 1.50 2.05
CA ASP A 347 40.74 2.85 1.49
C ASP A 347 41.85 2.96 0.42
N PRO A 348 41.53 3.29 -0.84
CA PRO A 348 42.51 3.39 -1.93
C PRO A 348 43.52 4.54 -1.74
N ARG A 349 43.23 5.50 -0.85
CA ARG A 349 44.16 6.57 -0.46
C ARG A 349 45.26 6.08 0.49
N ILE A 350 45.05 4.92 1.13
CA ILE A 350 45.97 4.31 2.09
C ILE A 350 46.65 3.08 1.49
N VAL A 351 45.86 2.19 0.88
CA VAL A 351 46.33 0.96 0.25
C VAL A 351 46.27 1.13 -1.26
N GLN A 352 47.39 0.94 -1.96
CA GLN A 352 47.40 0.98 -3.43
C GLN A 352 46.69 -0.25 -4.02
N ASN A 353 45.82 -0.03 -5.01
CA ASN A 353 45.05 -1.06 -5.71
C ASN A 353 44.31 -2.06 -4.77
N PRO A 354 43.44 -1.58 -3.86
CA PRO A 354 42.65 -2.47 -3.04
C PRO A 354 41.65 -3.23 -3.92
N LYS A 355 41.42 -4.50 -3.62
CA LYS A 355 40.46 -5.30 -4.41
C LYS A 355 39.02 -4.85 -4.08
N PRO A 356 38.11 -4.90 -5.07
CA PRO A 356 36.69 -4.65 -4.86
C PRO A 356 36.03 -5.76 -4.05
N ILE A 357 34.99 -5.40 -3.31
CA ILE A 357 34.10 -6.33 -2.63
C ILE A 357 32.93 -6.63 -3.57
N SER A 358 32.74 -7.89 -3.95
CA SER A 358 31.62 -8.28 -4.82
C SER A 358 30.31 -8.49 -4.06
N LYS A 359 30.38 -9.02 -2.83
CA LYS A 359 29.25 -9.24 -1.93
C LYS A 359 29.64 -8.92 -0.49
N ILE A 360 28.72 -8.31 0.26
CA ILE A 360 28.85 -8.00 1.68
C ILE A 360 27.50 -8.22 2.38
N THR A 361 27.49 -8.61 3.65
CA THR A 361 26.22 -8.70 4.38
C THR A 361 25.78 -7.36 4.95
N TYR A 362 24.50 -7.25 5.29
CA TYR A 362 23.96 -6.11 6.03
C TYR A 362 24.70 -5.82 7.34
N SER A 363 25.09 -6.85 8.08
CA SER A 363 25.80 -6.68 9.35
C SER A 363 27.25 -6.23 9.11
N GLU A 364 27.96 -6.83 8.15
CA GLU A 364 29.34 -6.44 7.81
C GLU A 364 29.42 -5.00 7.29
N LEU A 365 28.49 -4.61 6.42
CA LEU A 365 28.44 -3.27 5.87
C LEU A 365 28.22 -2.22 6.95
N ARG A 366 27.39 -2.52 7.96
CA ARG A 366 27.15 -1.61 9.08
C ARG A 366 28.44 -1.32 9.84
N GLU A 367 29.21 -2.36 10.16
CA GLU A 367 30.48 -2.21 10.88
C GLU A 367 31.50 -1.39 10.06
N LEU A 368 31.59 -1.62 8.74
CA LEU A 368 32.49 -0.85 7.87
C LEU A 368 32.06 0.61 7.73
N SER A 369 30.75 0.87 7.61
CA SER A 369 30.20 2.22 7.45
C SER A 369 30.40 3.03 8.73
N TYR A 370 30.17 2.41 9.90
CA TYR A 370 30.46 2.99 11.21
C TYR A 370 31.93 3.41 11.33
N MET A 371 32.86 2.60 10.83
CA MET A 371 34.31 2.87 10.85
C MET A 371 34.82 3.79 9.72
N GLY A 372 33.93 4.42 8.95
CA GLY A 372 34.27 5.48 7.99
C GLY A 372 34.28 5.09 6.51
N ALA A 373 33.77 3.92 6.13
CA ALA A 373 33.55 3.57 4.72
C ALA A 373 32.36 4.38 4.15
N SER A 374 32.64 5.50 3.50
CA SER A 374 31.67 6.56 3.15
C SER A 374 30.97 6.40 1.79
N VAL A 375 30.52 5.18 1.46
CA VAL A 375 29.78 4.94 0.19
C VAL A 375 28.27 4.93 0.39
N LEU A 376 27.76 4.58 1.58
CA LEU A 376 26.33 4.52 1.86
C LEU A 376 26.03 4.81 3.34
N HIS A 377 24.96 5.57 3.62
CA HIS A 377 24.54 5.91 4.98
C HIS A 377 23.73 4.77 5.62
N GLU A 378 23.95 4.47 6.91
CA GLU A 378 23.32 3.33 7.59
C GLU A 378 21.78 3.39 7.60
N ASP A 379 21.22 4.57 7.80
CA ASP A 379 19.76 4.80 7.79
C ASP A 379 19.09 4.49 6.44
N ALA A 380 19.84 4.54 5.34
CA ALA A 380 19.32 4.22 4.01
C ALA A 380 19.14 2.71 3.78
N ILE A 381 19.74 1.87 4.63
CA ILE A 381 19.75 0.40 4.50
C ILE A 381 18.62 -0.22 5.29
N PHE A 382 18.26 0.38 6.43
CA PHE A 382 17.38 -0.22 7.43
C PHE A 382 16.03 -0.70 6.86
N PRO A 383 15.31 0.10 6.03
CA PRO A 383 14.02 -0.34 5.49
C PRO A 383 14.12 -1.55 4.56
N VAL A 384 15.23 -1.65 3.81
CA VAL A 384 15.47 -2.70 2.82
C VAL A 384 15.95 -3.99 3.49
N ARG A 385 16.73 -3.86 4.57
CA ARG A 385 17.17 -4.95 5.45
C ARG A 385 16.00 -5.66 6.12
N GLU A 386 15.04 -4.93 6.70
CA GLU A 386 13.91 -5.52 7.43
C GLU A 386 13.07 -6.47 6.57
N ILE A 387 12.86 -6.09 5.31
CA ILE A 387 12.09 -6.87 4.33
C ILE A 387 12.96 -7.82 3.50
N GLY A 388 14.28 -7.69 3.59
CA GLY A 388 15.23 -8.65 3.07
C GLY A 388 15.47 -8.59 1.57
N ILE A 389 15.23 -7.45 0.95
CA ILE A 389 15.57 -7.18 -0.45
C ILE A 389 17.08 -6.94 -0.52
N PRO A 390 17.86 -7.48 -1.47
CA PRO A 390 19.28 -7.14 -1.65
C PRO A 390 19.49 -5.72 -2.21
N ILE A 391 20.66 -5.12 -1.98
CA ILE A 391 21.06 -3.82 -2.57
C ILE A 391 22.23 -4.04 -3.54
N ASN A 392 22.32 -3.32 -4.65
CA ASN A 392 23.52 -3.28 -5.49
C ASN A 392 24.06 -1.85 -5.63
N ILE A 393 25.34 -1.64 -5.33
CA ILE A 393 26.01 -0.35 -5.52
C ILE A 393 26.60 -0.28 -6.93
N LYS A 394 26.11 0.66 -7.75
CA LYS A 394 26.45 0.79 -9.18
C LYS A 394 27.12 2.13 -9.49
N ASN A 395 27.95 2.18 -10.53
CA ASN A 395 28.61 3.41 -10.97
C ASN A 395 27.87 4.07 -12.13
N THR A 396 27.46 5.32 -11.94
CA THR A 396 26.80 6.14 -12.97
C THR A 396 27.69 6.36 -14.21
N ASN A 397 29.01 6.51 -14.02
CA ASN A 397 29.99 6.74 -15.10
C ASN A 397 30.51 5.44 -15.74
N LYS A 398 30.23 4.28 -15.13
CA LYS A 398 30.64 2.96 -15.61
C LYS A 398 29.54 1.91 -15.40
N PRO A 399 28.43 1.97 -16.16
CA PRO A 399 27.26 1.12 -15.91
C PRO A 399 27.52 -0.39 -16.06
N GLN A 400 28.57 -0.75 -16.79
CA GLN A 400 28.97 -2.13 -17.06
C GLN A 400 29.67 -2.79 -15.86
N ASP A 401 30.13 -2.01 -14.88
CA ASP A 401 30.76 -2.57 -13.68
C ASP A 401 29.70 -3.31 -12.85
N GLU A 402 30.01 -4.52 -12.39
CA GLU A 402 29.03 -5.38 -11.69
C GLU A 402 28.52 -4.79 -10.38
N GLY A 403 29.35 -4.00 -9.70
CA GLY A 403 29.02 -3.35 -8.43
C GLY A 403 29.35 -4.20 -7.20
N THR A 404 28.82 -3.76 -6.05
CA THR A 404 28.84 -4.53 -4.79
C THR A 404 27.42 -4.86 -4.36
N PHE A 405 27.13 -6.14 -4.18
CA PHE A 405 25.85 -6.59 -3.64
C PHE A 405 25.85 -6.63 -2.11
N ILE A 406 24.81 -6.08 -1.49
CA ILE A 406 24.55 -6.12 -0.06
C ILE A 406 23.40 -7.12 0.18
N VAL A 407 23.67 -8.17 0.95
CA VAL A 407 22.78 -9.33 1.10
C VAL A 407 22.53 -9.70 2.58
N LYS A 408 21.64 -10.66 2.83
CA LYS A 408 21.35 -11.15 4.18
C LYS A 408 22.54 -11.91 4.76
N ASP A 409 22.68 -11.88 6.09
CA ASP A 409 23.71 -12.62 6.82
C ASP A 409 23.62 -14.15 6.61
N THR A 410 22.43 -14.66 6.28
CA THR A 410 22.17 -16.08 6.06
C THR A 410 22.19 -16.49 4.58
N ASP A 411 22.70 -15.63 3.69
CA ASP A 411 22.74 -15.92 2.25
C ASP A 411 23.78 -17.02 1.95
N GLY A 412 23.31 -18.21 1.57
CA GLY A 412 24.16 -19.38 1.28
C GLY A 412 25.05 -19.23 0.05
N SER A 413 24.96 -18.12 -0.69
CA SER A 413 25.85 -17.80 -1.82
C SER A 413 27.14 -17.10 -1.41
N MET A 414 27.32 -16.77 -0.12
CA MET A 414 28.57 -16.20 0.39
C MET A 414 29.67 -17.25 0.45
N LYS A 415 30.86 -16.90 -0.06
CA LYS A 415 32.08 -17.67 0.22
C LYS A 415 32.59 -17.26 1.60
N PRO A 416 32.89 -18.19 2.52
CA PRO A 416 33.45 -17.82 3.82
C PRO A 416 34.83 -17.18 3.62
N THR A 417 34.93 -15.90 3.96
CA THR A 417 36.18 -15.13 3.99
C THR A 417 36.53 -14.80 5.44
N THR A 418 37.80 -14.91 5.81
CA THR A 418 38.25 -14.61 7.19
C THR A 418 38.17 -13.11 7.51
N VAL A 419 38.30 -12.25 6.50
CA VAL A 419 38.19 -10.78 6.61
C VAL A 419 37.53 -10.24 5.34
N THR A 420 36.41 -9.52 5.49
CA THR A 420 35.61 -8.98 4.37
C THR A 420 36.10 -7.59 3.93
N GLY A 421 36.54 -6.76 4.86
CA GLY A 421 37.11 -5.43 4.58
C GLY A 421 37.78 -4.84 5.81
N ILE A 422 38.64 -3.83 5.61
CA ILE A 422 39.31 -3.07 6.66
C ILE A 422 38.92 -1.61 6.49
N ALA A 423 38.16 -1.09 7.45
CA ALA A 423 37.84 0.32 7.56
C ALA A 423 38.52 0.93 8.79
N GLY A 424 38.75 2.23 8.76
CA GLY A 424 39.36 2.95 9.86
C GLY A 424 39.12 4.45 9.74
N LYS A 425 38.83 5.07 10.88
CA LYS A 425 38.62 6.51 11.02
C LYS A 425 39.85 7.13 11.70
N LYS A 426 40.22 8.33 11.28
CA LYS A 426 41.31 9.12 11.87
C LYS A 426 40.74 10.08 12.91
N ASP A 427 41.63 10.71 13.66
CA ASP A 427 41.30 11.82 14.57
C ASP A 427 40.42 11.45 15.77
N PHE A 428 40.56 10.21 16.26
CA PHE A 428 40.02 9.83 17.57
C PHE A 428 40.75 10.57 18.69
N THR A 429 40.00 11.07 19.66
CA THR A 429 40.55 11.67 20.89
C THR A 429 40.31 10.72 22.04
N VAL A 430 41.39 10.15 22.57
CA VAL A 430 41.28 9.20 23.68
C VAL A 430 41.49 9.92 25.01
N ILE A 431 40.47 9.90 25.87
CA ILE A 431 40.58 10.33 27.27
C ILE A 431 40.83 9.09 28.13
N SER A 432 42.09 8.90 28.53
CA SER A 432 42.48 7.81 29.43
C SER A 432 42.49 8.28 30.88
N ILE A 433 41.68 7.64 31.72
CA ILE A 433 41.56 7.95 33.15
C ILE A 433 42.11 6.76 33.94
N ALA A 434 43.12 7.02 34.77
CA ALA A 434 43.72 6.03 35.66
C ALA A 434 43.37 6.35 37.12
N LYS A 435 42.82 5.35 37.82
CA LYS A 435 42.48 5.41 39.24
C LYS A 435 42.55 4.00 39.84
N ALA A 436 43.29 3.85 40.94
CA ALA A 436 43.41 2.58 41.65
C ALA A 436 42.03 2.04 42.07
N SER A 437 41.80 0.76 41.80
CA SER A 437 40.55 0.02 42.07
C SER A 437 39.29 0.71 41.55
N MET A 438 39.41 1.41 40.42
CA MET A 438 38.29 2.14 39.81
C MET A 438 37.10 1.24 39.51
N ASN A 439 37.34 0.00 39.06
CA ASN A 439 36.29 -0.98 38.81
C ASN A 439 35.46 -1.34 40.06
N SER A 440 36.00 -1.10 41.24
CA SER A 440 35.38 -1.43 42.53
C SER A 440 34.55 -0.27 43.07
N GLU A 441 34.66 0.94 42.48
CA GLU A 441 33.80 2.06 42.83
C GLU A 441 32.47 2.00 42.08
N LEU A 442 31.39 1.82 42.84
CA LEU A 442 30.03 1.84 42.30
C LEU A 442 29.71 3.19 41.63
N GLY A 443 29.34 3.11 40.35
CA GLY A 443 28.84 4.23 39.58
C GLY A 443 29.92 5.15 38.98
N PHE A 444 31.20 4.77 39.03
CA PHE A 444 32.28 5.57 38.42
C PHE A 444 32.03 5.86 36.93
N CYS A 445 31.80 4.82 36.11
CA CYS A 445 31.51 5.01 34.68
C CYS A 445 30.22 5.80 34.43
N ARG A 446 29.18 5.63 35.27
CA ARG A 446 27.95 6.44 35.15
C ARG A 446 28.24 7.93 35.35
N LYS A 447 28.99 8.29 36.41
CA LYS A 447 29.39 9.68 36.66
C LYS A 447 30.16 10.24 35.47
N LEU A 448 31.10 9.45 34.94
CA LEU A 448 31.90 9.83 33.78
C LEU A 448 31.05 10.09 32.53
N LEU A 449 30.13 9.18 32.19
CA LEU A 449 29.23 9.35 31.04
C LEU A 449 28.23 10.50 31.25
N SER A 450 27.80 10.76 32.49
CA SER A 450 26.92 11.90 32.81
C SER A 450 27.62 13.24 32.55
N ILE A 451 28.93 13.32 32.73
CA ILE A 451 29.72 14.53 32.41
C ILE A 451 29.73 14.76 30.89
N LEU A 452 29.97 13.71 30.10
CA LEU A 452 29.92 13.80 28.64
C LEU A 452 28.53 14.25 28.15
N GLU A 453 27.46 13.67 28.71
CA GLU A 453 26.07 14.05 28.43
C GLU A 453 25.81 15.53 28.75
N GLN A 454 26.24 16.02 29.91
CA GLN A 454 26.08 17.45 30.30
C GLN A 454 26.79 18.41 29.34
N HIS A 455 27.87 17.97 28.70
CA HIS A 455 28.60 18.75 27.71
C HIS A 455 28.15 18.46 26.26
N ASN A 456 27.12 17.64 26.07
CA ASN A 456 26.62 17.20 24.77
C ASN A 456 27.71 16.55 23.90
N ILE A 457 28.60 15.78 24.53
CA ILE A 457 29.69 15.05 23.89
C ILE A 457 29.29 13.58 23.79
N SER A 458 29.26 13.04 22.58
CA SER A 458 29.10 11.60 22.33
C SER A 458 30.44 10.88 22.50
N PHE A 459 30.42 9.61 22.86
CA PHE A 459 31.60 8.74 22.87
C PHE A 459 31.39 7.55 21.94
N GLU A 460 32.47 7.00 21.41
CA GLU A 460 32.42 5.91 20.42
C GLU A 460 32.56 4.55 21.12
N ASN A 461 33.56 4.38 21.99
CA ASN A 461 33.70 3.19 22.82
C ASN A 461 34.38 3.51 24.16
N MET A 462 34.18 2.62 25.15
CA MET A 462 34.72 2.82 26.49
C MET A 462 35.23 1.50 27.11
N PRO A 463 36.43 1.04 26.74
CA PRO A 463 37.04 -0.11 27.40
C PRO A 463 37.49 0.26 28.83
N SER A 464 37.26 -0.66 29.77
CA SER A 464 37.65 -0.51 31.18
C SER A 464 38.46 -1.71 31.69
N GLY A 465 39.47 -1.43 32.50
CA GLY A 465 40.23 -2.39 33.30
C GLY A 465 40.03 -2.18 34.80
N ILE A 466 40.87 -2.81 35.61
CA ILE A 466 40.82 -2.72 37.09
C ILE A 466 41.06 -1.27 37.54
N ASP A 467 42.08 -0.63 36.97
CA ASP A 467 42.55 0.70 37.37
C ASP A 467 42.38 1.77 36.30
N THR A 468 41.84 1.44 35.12
CA THR A 468 41.84 2.35 33.96
C THR A 468 40.55 2.28 33.17
N VAL A 469 40.11 3.42 32.64
CA VAL A 469 39.05 3.49 31.61
C VAL A 469 39.53 4.43 30.52
N CYS A 470 39.33 4.04 29.27
CA CYS A 470 39.56 4.91 28.12
C CYS A 470 38.20 5.27 27.53
N LEU A 471 37.97 6.55 27.27
CA LEU A 471 36.88 7.01 26.42
C LEU A 471 37.47 7.38 25.07
N VAL A 472 36.91 6.84 23.99
CA VAL A 472 37.34 7.09 22.61
C VAL A 472 36.32 7.96 21.89
#